data_AF-A0A968F4A3-F1
#
_entry.id   AF-A0A968F4A3-F1
#
_cell.length_a   1.000
_cell.length_b   1.000
_cell.length_c   1.000
_cell.angle_alpha   90.00
_cell.angle_beta   90.00
_cell.angle_gamma   90.00
#
_symmetry.space_group_name_H-M   'P 1'
#
loop_
_entity.id
_entity.type
_entity.pdbx_description
1 polymer ?
#
loop_
_entity_poly.entity_id
_entity_poly.type
_entity_poly.pdbx_seq_one_letter_code
_entity_poly.pdbx_strand_id
1 'polypeptide(L)'
;HSDLERTSSFTSSDELLNQICEAAIWSQRGNLHGYPEDCPHREKGGYNGDGQVIAETSMHDFDMHALYAKWINDMKDAQYDNGRIPNTSPLMLGGVGGGIAWGSAYILIPWWIHQYYEDTRLLEEHYPNMKEYMTYLENLASENDENPDEEYIINEFGGFWDSLGEWEAPV
;
A
#
# COMPACT_ATOMS: atom_id res chain seq x y z
N HIS A 1 14.83 -4.59 12.44
CA HIS A 1 13.49 -3.98 12.36
C HIS A 1 13.50 -2.59 12.98
N SER A 2 12.53 -1.76 12.61
CA SER A 2 12.25 -0.45 13.20
C SER A 2 11.75 -0.64 14.63
N ASP A 3 12.16 0.23 15.56
CA ASP A 3 11.81 0.10 16.98
C ASP A 3 10.41 0.68 17.24
N LEU A 4 9.38 -0.09 16.88
CA LEU A 4 7.98 0.30 17.01
C LEU A 4 7.38 -0.29 18.29
N GLU A 5 6.59 0.54 19.00
CA GLU A 5 5.84 0.09 20.16
C GLU A 5 4.74 -0.88 19.73
N ARG A 6 4.64 -2.05 20.39
CA ARG A 6 3.52 -2.99 20.20
C ARG A 6 2.32 -2.49 21.00
N THR A 7 1.22 -2.20 20.32
CA THR A 7 0.00 -1.63 20.90
C THR A 7 -1.10 -2.66 21.13
N SER A 8 -0.97 -3.87 20.57
CA SER A 8 -1.92 -4.98 20.76
C SER A 8 -1.36 -6.17 21.55
N SER A 9 -2.28 -6.95 22.12
CA SER A 9 -2.00 -8.32 22.57
C SER A 9 -3.22 -9.20 22.28
N PHE A 10 -2.98 -10.44 21.88
CA PHE A 10 -4.03 -11.42 21.61
C PHE A 10 -3.73 -12.74 22.34
N THR A 11 -4.77 -13.35 22.91
CA THR A 11 -4.73 -14.71 23.45
C THR A 11 -6.11 -15.34 23.34
N SER A 12 -6.15 -16.64 23.11
CA SER A 12 -7.38 -17.43 23.05
C SER A 12 -7.17 -18.81 23.69
N SER A 13 -8.25 -19.58 23.85
CA SER A 13 -8.18 -20.98 24.27
C SER A 13 -7.71 -21.93 23.17
N ASP A 14 -7.57 -21.46 21.93
CA ASP A 14 -7.06 -22.23 20.81
C ASP A 14 -5.58 -21.90 20.59
N GLU A 15 -4.72 -22.87 20.90
CA GLU A 15 -3.27 -22.73 20.75
C GLU A 15 -2.84 -22.48 19.31
N LEU A 16 -3.58 -22.96 18.32
CA LEU A 16 -3.27 -22.70 16.91
C LEU A 16 -3.46 -21.22 16.57
N LEU A 17 -4.55 -20.61 17.05
CA LEU A 17 -4.79 -19.18 16.84
C LEU A 17 -3.70 -18.33 17.51
N ASN A 18 -3.29 -18.70 18.73
CA ASN A 18 -2.21 -18.03 19.43
C ASN A 18 -0.90 -18.08 18.63
N GLN A 19 -0.57 -19.24 18.04
CA GLN A 19 0.61 -19.42 17.19
C GLN A 19 0.54 -18.62 15.89
N ILE A 20 -0.63 -18.55 15.25
CA ILE A 20 -0.83 -17.74 14.03
C ILE A 20 -0.60 -16.26 14.33
N CYS A 21 -1.17 -15.73 15.43
CA CYS A 21 -0.97 -14.34 15.83
C CYS A 21 0.50 -14.04 16.13
N GLU A 22 1.20 -14.91 16.86
CA GLU A 22 2.63 -14.70 17.13
C GLU A 22 3.48 -14.78 15.85
N ALA A 23 3.15 -15.68 14.91
CA ALA A 23 3.82 -15.72 13.62
C ALA A 23 3.57 -14.44 12.80
N ALA A 24 2.34 -13.90 12.80
CA ALA A 24 2.02 -12.65 12.13
C ALA A 24 2.81 -11.47 12.71
N ILE A 25 2.93 -11.37 14.05
CA ILE A 25 3.74 -10.35 14.73
C ILE A 25 5.22 -10.45 14.33
N TRP A 26 5.78 -11.66 14.25
CA TRP A 26 7.16 -11.86 13.81
C TRP A 26 7.38 -11.55 12.33
N SER A 27 6.41 -11.86 11.47
CA SER A 27 6.45 -11.50 10.05
C SER A 27 6.46 -9.99 9.86
N GLN A 28 5.58 -9.26 10.56
CA GLN A 28 5.55 -7.80 10.52
C GLN A 28 6.88 -7.21 11.01
N ARG A 29 7.40 -7.67 12.16
CA ARG A 29 8.72 -7.24 12.64
C ARG A 29 9.82 -7.52 11.62
N GLY A 30 9.79 -8.69 11.00
CA GLY A 30 10.74 -9.07 9.96
C GLY A 30 10.76 -8.09 8.79
N ASN A 31 9.59 -7.57 8.38
CA ASN A 31 9.41 -6.74 7.20
C ASN A 31 9.43 -5.22 7.45
N LEU A 32 9.67 -4.76 8.67
CA LEU A 32 9.63 -3.31 8.98
C LEU A 32 11.03 -2.73 9.16
N HIS A 33 11.61 -2.16 8.10
CA HIS A 33 12.94 -1.52 8.10
C HIS A 33 12.91 -0.11 7.51
N GLY A 34 12.23 0.81 8.18
CA GLY A 34 12.02 2.20 7.71
C GLY A 34 10.88 2.38 6.70
N TYR A 35 10.31 1.28 6.20
CA TYR A 35 9.07 1.14 5.42
C TYR A 35 8.63 -0.34 5.46
N PRO A 36 7.38 -0.70 5.10
CA PRO A 36 6.95 -2.10 4.99
C PRO A 36 7.54 -2.77 3.74
N GLU A 37 8.33 -3.82 3.94
CA GLU A 37 8.95 -4.63 2.89
C GLU A 37 8.07 -5.84 2.51
N ASP A 38 8.17 -6.31 1.27
CA ASP A 38 7.56 -7.57 0.82
C ASP A 38 8.14 -8.78 1.56
N CYS A 39 9.47 -8.86 1.62
CA CYS A 39 10.21 -9.91 2.27
C CYS A 39 11.55 -9.41 2.82
N PRO A 40 12.05 -9.98 3.93
CA PRO A 40 13.24 -9.44 4.58
C PRO A 40 14.53 -10.05 4.05
N HIS A 41 14.43 -11.04 3.15
CA HIS A 41 15.56 -11.89 2.78
C HIS A 41 16.09 -11.65 1.36
N ARG A 42 15.23 -11.34 0.37
CA ARG A 42 15.61 -11.28 -1.05
C ARG A 42 15.45 -9.88 -1.64
N GLU A 43 14.22 -9.42 -1.76
CA GLU A 43 13.89 -8.22 -2.54
C GLU A 43 13.92 -6.98 -1.65
N LYS A 44 13.27 -7.06 -0.48
CA LYS A 44 13.24 -5.99 0.53
C LYS A 44 12.66 -4.69 -0.03
N GLY A 45 11.70 -4.86 -0.92
CA GLY A 45 11.06 -3.77 -1.64
C GLY A 45 9.88 -3.23 -0.87
N GLY A 46 9.76 -1.90 -0.86
CA GLY A 46 8.61 -1.22 -0.30
C GLY A 46 7.39 -1.32 -1.21
N TYR A 47 6.88 -2.52 -1.45
CA TYR A 47 5.75 -2.74 -2.34
C TYR A 47 4.48 -2.12 -1.75
N ASN A 48 3.97 -1.10 -2.43
CA ASN A 48 2.86 -0.27 -1.98
C ASN A 48 1.59 -1.10 -1.73
N GLY A 49 1.27 -2.04 -2.62
CA GLY A 49 0.13 -2.95 -2.48
C GLY A 49 0.27 -3.85 -1.25
N ASP A 50 1.43 -4.48 -1.05
CA ASP A 50 1.68 -5.37 0.08
C ASP A 50 1.58 -4.63 1.42
N GLY A 51 2.18 -3.44 1.50
CA GLY A 51 2.06 -2.58 2.68
C GLY A 51 0.64 -2.07 2.90
N GLN A 52 -0.13 -1.81 1.83
CA GLN A 52 -1.52 -1.37 1.91
C GLN A 52 -2.43 -2.45 2.48
N VAL A 53 -2.33 -3.71 2.01
CA VAL A 53 -3.26 -4.77 2.44
C VAL A 53 -3.09 -5.15 3.90
N ILE A 54 -1.90 -4.95 4.48
CA ILE A 54 -1.66 -5.19 5.91
C ILE A 54 -1.83 -3.95 6.79
N ALA A 55 -2.02 -2.76 6.22
CA ALA A 55 -1.83 -1.49 6.93
C ALA A 55 -2.67 -1.38 8.20
N GLU A 56 -3.97 -1.68 8.11
CA GLU A 56 -4.88 -1.64 9.27
C GLU A 56 -4.46 -2.64 10.36
N THR A 57 -4.07 -3.86 9.98
CA THR A 57 -3.53 -4.86 10.92
C THR A 57 -2.27 -4.33 11.61
N SER A 58 -1.37 -3.71 10.86
CA SER A 58 -0.15 -3.12 11.43
C SER A 58 -0.42 -1.96 12.38
N MET A 59 -1.40 -1.08 12.07
CA MET A 59 -1.82 0.00 12.99
C MET A 59 -2.51 -0.53 14.26
N HIS A 60 -3.17 -1.68 14.17
CA HIS A 60 -3.67 -2.37 15.33
C HIS A 60 -2.56 -2.94 16.20
N ASP A 61 -1.55 -3.57 15.59
CA ASP A 61 -0.50 -4.30 16.30
C ASP A 61 0.64 -3.42 16.83
N PHE A 62 0.94 -2.32 16.14
CA PHE A 62 2.04 -1.43 16.44
C PHE A 62 1.64 0.05 16.31
N ASP A 63 2.39 0.93 16.99
CA ASP A 63 2.33 2.37 16.68
C ASP A 63 3.07 2.63 15.36
N MET A 64 2.29 2.66 14.27
CA MET A 64 2.78 2.82 12.91
C MET A 64 2.78 4.26 12.42
N HIS A 65 2.25 5.21 13.20
CA HIS A 65 1.94 6.57 12.71
C HIS A 65 3.14 7.23 12.02
N ALA A 66 4.27 7.31 12.71
CA ALA A 66 5.47 7.96 12.19
C ALA A 66 6.08 7.21 10.99
N LEU A 67 6.03 5.88 11.00
CA LEU A 67 6.57 5.06 9.91
C LEU A 67 5.75 5.25 8.63
N TYR A 68 4.41 5.20 8.73
CA TYR A 68 3.55 5.44 7.59
C TYR A 68 3.57 6.89 7.13
N ALA A 69 3.61 7.87 8.02
CA ALA A 69 3.79 9.27 7.62
C ALA A 69 5.08 9.47 6.79
N LYS A 70 6.19 8.85 7.20
CA LYS A 70 7.43 8.84 6.42
C LYS A 70 7.24 8.11 5.08
N TRP A 71 6.62 6.94 5.07
CA TRP A 71 6.47 6.14 3.86
C TRP A 71 5.55 6.80 2.82
N ILE A 72 4.52 7.54 3.25
CA ILE A 72 3.70 8.37 2.37
C ILE A 72 4.51 9.50 1.73
N ASN A 73 5.49 10.06 2.42
CA ASN A 73 6.44 10.97 1.79
C ASN A 73 7.32 10.28 0.75
N ASP A 74 7.75 9.03 0.99
CA ASP A 74 8.48 8.26 -0.04
C ASP A 74 7.60 8.01 -1.28
N MET A 75 6.30 7.74 -1.11
CA MET A 75 5.35 7.57 -2.24
C MET A 75 5.18 8.85 -3.04
N LYS A 76 5.11 10.00 -2.38
CA LYS A 76 5.08 11.31 -3.02
C LYS A 76 6.34 11.55 -3.84
N ASP A 77 7.51 11.27 -3.28
CA ASP A 77 8.80 11.42 -3.96
C ASP A 77 8.94 10.46 -5.16
N ALA A 78 8.23 9.32 -5.12
CA ALA A 78 8.19 8.33 -6.19
C ALA A 78 7.09 8.58 -7.24
N GLN A 79 6.20 9.54 -7.02
CA GLN A 79 5.11 9.86 -7.94
C GLN A 79 5.65 10.38 -9.28
N TYR A 80 5.13 9.86 -10.38
CA TYR A 80 5.51 10.30 -11.72
C TYR A 80 4.82 11.62 -12.09
N ASP A 81 5.41 12.37 -13.03
CA ASP A 81 4.88 13.64 -13.55
C ASP A 81 3.44 13.55 -14.09
N ASN A 82 3.01 12.36 -14.54
CA ASN A 82 1.65 12.12 -15.02
C ASN A 82 0.65 11.77 -13.90
N GLY A 83 1.07 11.79 -12.63
CA GLY A 83 0.26 11.46 -11.47
C GLY A 83 0.32 9.99 -11.02
N ARG A 84 0.91 9.07 -11.81
CA ARG A 84 1.02 7.64 -11.47
C ARG A 84 1.81 7.45 -10.17
N ILE A 85 1.29 6.62 -9.27
CA ILE A 85 2.04 6.07 -8.15
C ILE A 85 2.61 4.71 -8.56
N PRO A 86 3.93 4.47 -8.43
CA PRO A 86 4.55 3.18 -8.76
C PRO A 86 4.09 2.06 -7.82
N ASN A 87 4.48 0.82 -8.12
CA ASN A 87 4.29 -0.29 -7.19
C ASN A 87 5.22 -0.29 -5.98
N THR A 88 6.36 0.41 -6.04
CA THR A 88 7.36 0.41 -4.97
C THR A 88 7.72 1.83 -4.54
N SER A 89 7.81 2.04 -3.23
CA SER A 89 8.29 3.29 -2.63
C SER A 89 9.22 2.96 -1.46
N PRO A 90 10.49 3.42 -1.46
CA PRO A 90 11.19 4.11 -2.54
C PRO A 90 11.24 3.30 -3.84
N LEU A 91 11.36 3.99 -4.98
CA LEU A 91 11.34 3.36 -6.29
C LEU A 91 12.51 2.38 -6.47
N MET A 92 12.20 1.12 -6.76
CA MET A 92 13.20 0.10 -7.07
C MET A 92 13.48 -0.02 -8.58
N LEU A 93 14.74 -0.32 -8.93
CA LEU A 93 15.12 -0.69 -10.30
C LEU A 93 14.38 -1.98 -10.73
N GLY A 94 13.55 -1.88 -11.76
CA GLY A 94 12.70 -2.98 -12.22
C GLY A 94 11.33 -3.05 -11.53
N GLY A 95 11.05 -2.16 -10.57
CA GLY A 95 9.71 -1.95 -10.00
C GLY A 95 8.81 -1.15 -10.94
N VAL A 96 8.53 -1.70 -12.12
CA VAL A 96 7.69 -1.08 -13.17
C VAL A 96 6.30 -1.70 -13.27
N GLY A 97 5.96 -2.62 -12.35
CA GLY A 97 4.63 -3.21 -12.30
C GLY A 97 3.68 -2.52 -11.35
N GLY A 98 2.63 -3.25 -10.97
CA GLY A 98 1.52 -2.83 -10.13
C GLY A 98 0.62 -1.78 -10.78
N GLY A 99 -0.68 -2.07 -10.72
CA GLY A 99 -1.72 -1.14 -11.16
C GLY A 99 -2.41 -0.41 -10.00
N ILE A 100 -3.70 -0.20 -10.16
CA ILE A 100 -4.60 0.57 -9.31
C ILE A 100 -4.51 0.12 -7.85
N ALA A 101 -4.49 -1.19 -7.59
CA ALA A 101 -4.42 -1.69 -6.21
C ALA A 101 -3.12 -1.26 -5.48
N TRP A 102 -1.98 -1.23 -6.17
CA TRP A 102 -0.72 -0.77 -5.59
C TRP A 102 -0.72 0.75 -5.37
N GLY A 103 -1.13 1.51 -6.38
CA GLY A 103 -1.17 2.98 -6.29
C GLY A 103 -2.19 3.49 -5.25
N SER A 104 -3.25 2.73 -5.00
CA SER A 104 -4.30 3.07 -4.01
C SER A 104 -3.77 3.26 -2.59
N ALA A 105 -2.63 2.65 -2.26
CA ALA A 105 -1.94 2.82 -0.97
C ALA A 105 -1.76 4.29 -0.59
N TYR A 106 -1.48 5.15 -1.57
CA TYR A 106 -1.23 6.57 -1.36
C TYR A 106 -2.48 7.37 -0.94
N ILE A 107 -3.68 6.80 -1.14
CA ILE A 107 -4.96 7.36 -0.67
C ILE A 107 -5.39 6.64 0.61
N LEU A 108 -5.38 5.31 0.61
CA LEU A 108 -5.96 4.50 1.67
C LEU A 108 -5.20 4.61 2.99
N ILE A 109 -3.87 4.62 2.95
CA ILE A 109 -3.07 4.70 4.18
C ILE A 109 -3.26 6.05 4.90
N PRO A 110 -3.22 7.22 4.22
CA PRO A 110 -3.57 8.49 4.87
C PRO A 110 -4.99 8.52 5.42
N TRP A 111 -5.96 7.92 4.72
CA TRP A 111 -7.32 7.78 5.23
C TRP A 111 -7.37 6.96 6.52
N TRP A 112 -6.70 5.82 6.57
CA TRP A 112 -6.64 5.01 7.78
C TRP A 112 -5.85 5.68 8.90
N ILE A 113 -4.75 6.40 8.60
CA ILE A 113 -4.06 7.21 9.62
C ILE A 113 -5.03 8.18 10.28
N HIS A 114 -5.90 8.83 9.49
CA HIS A 114 -6.96 9.66 10.03
C HIS A 114 -7.94 8.85 10.91
N GLN A 115 -8.38 7.67 10.48
CA GLN A 115 -9.33 6.84 11.25
C GLN A 115 -8.75 6.30 12.57
N TYR A 116 -7.50 5.83 12.56
CA TYR A 116 -6.87 5.14 13.70
C TYR A 116 -6.13 6.07 14.66
N TYR A 117 -5.62 7.22 14.16
CA TYR A 117 -4.83 8.17 14.96
C TYR A 117 -5.45 9.58 15.04
N GLU A 118 -6.64 9.78 14.47
CA GLU A 118 -7.34 11.08 14.43
C GLU A 118 -6.51 12.21 13.76
N ASP A 119 -5.61 11.85 12.85
CA ASP A 119 -4.68 12.79 12.20
C ASP A 119 -5.03 13.05 10.74
N THR A 120 -5.51 14.26 10.44
CA THR A 120 -5.86 14.69 9.06
C THR A 120 -4.68 15.30 8.29
N ARG A 121 -3.53 15.53 8.92
CA ARG A 121 -2.42 16.29 8.31
C ARG A 121 -1.90 15.65 7.03
N LEU A 122 -1.78 14.32 6.99
CA LEU A 122 -1.35 13.61 5.77
C LEU A 122 -2.37 13.78 4.63
N LEU A 123 -3.67 13.74 4.94
CA LEU A 123 -4.71 13.99 3.93
C LEU A 123 -4.59 15.43 3.42
N GLU A 124 -4.47 16.42 4.31
CA GLU A 124 -4.37 17.83 3.94
C GLU A 124 -3.11 18.15 3.11
N GLU A 125 -1.96 17.62 3.52
CA GLU A 125 -0.67 17.86 2.88
C GLU A 125 -0.58 17.19 1.51
N HIS A 126 -1.07 15.96 1.38
CA HIS A 126 -0.94 15.16 0.16
C HIS A 126 -2.16 15.26 -0.78
N TYR A 127 -3.23 15.96 -0.38
CA TYR A 127 -4.45 16.10 -1.20
C TYR A 127 -4.19 16.56 -2.66
N PRO A 128 -3.31 17.54 -2.94
CA PRO A 128 -3.00 17.92 -4.31
C PRO A 128 -2.45 16.75 -5.15
N ASN A 129 -1.50 16.00 -4.61
CA ASN A 129 -0.88 14.83 -5.24
C ASN A 129 -1.88 13.65 -5.40
N MET A 130 -2.77 13.46 -4.43
CA MET A 130 -3.85 12.47 -4.52
C MET A 130 -4.80 12.80 -5.67
N LYS A 131 -5.11 14.09 -5.91
CA LYS A 131 -5.91 14.49 -7.07
C LYS A 131 -5.19 14.22 -8.40
N GLU A 132 -3.88 14.45 -8.46
CA GLU A 132 -3.09 14.09 -9.66
C GLU A 132 -3.15 12.58 -9.92
N TYR A 133 -3.10 11.74 -8.88
CA TYR A 133 -3.31 10.31 -9.01
C TYR A 133 -4.73 9.96 -9.48
N MET A 134 -5.77 10.63 -8.96
CA MET A 134 -7.14 10.43 -9.46
C MET A 134 -7.29 10.84 -10.93
N THR A 135 -6.70 11.96 -11.34
CA THR A 135 -6.68 12.37 -12.75
C THR A 135 -5.91 11.38 -13.63
N TYR A 136 -4.82 10.79 -13.13
CA TYR A 136 -4.14 9.68 -13.81
C TYR A 136 -5.08 8.51 -14.05
N LEU A 137 -5.84 8.08 -13.02
CA LEU A 137 -6.81 6.98 -13.15
C LEU A 137 -7.95 7.32 -14.12
N GLU A 138 -8.48 8.54 -14.08
CA GLU A 138 -9.51 9.01 -15.01
C GLU A 138 -9.03 8.96 -16.47
N ASN A 139 -7.81 9.44 -16.72
CA ASN A 139 -7.20 9.39 -18.05
C ASN A 139 -6.98 7.93 -18.49
N LEU A 140 -6.45 7.10 -17.58
CA LEU A 140 -6.20 5.68 -17.83
C LEU A 140 -7.47 4.95 -18.27
N ALA A 141 -8.57 5.18 -17.56
CA ALA A 141 -9.89 4.68 -17.90
C ALA A 141 -10.40 5.23 -19.24
N SER A 142 -10.33 6.55 -19.47
CA SER A 142 -10.91 7.15 -20.68
C SER A 142 -10.18 6.80 -21.98
N GLU A 143 -8.88 6.51 -21.92
CA GLU A 143 -8.04 6.25 -23.09
C GLU A 143 -7.91 4.76 -23.42
N ASN A 144 -8.06 3.88 -22.44
CA ASN A 144 -7.73 2.45 -22.57
C ASN A 144 -8.82 1.51 -22.07
N ASP A 145 -10.07 1.97 -21.99
CA ASP A 145 -11.20 1.10 -21.68
C ASP A 145 -11.65 0.32 -22.93
N GLU A 146 -11.45 -1.00 -22.91
CA GLU A 146 -11.86 -1.87 -24.01
C GLU A 146 -13.39 -2.05 -24.08
N ASN A 147 -14.13 -1.78 -22.99
CA ASN A 147 -15.56 -2.01 -22.90
C ASN A 147 -16.30 -0.97 -22.01
N PRO A 148 -16.49 0.28 -22.47
CA PRO A 148 -17.01 1.38 -21.64
C PRO A 148 -18.46 1.25 -21.17
N ASP A 149 -19.19 0.25 -21.65
CA ASP A 149 -20.58 -0.03 -21.26
C ASP A 149 -20.68 -0.99 -20.07
N GLU A 150 -19.57 -1.53 -19.56
CA GLU A 150 -19.55 -2.44 -18.41
C GLU A 150 -19.63 -1.72 -17.05
N GLU A 151 -20.08 -2.42 -16.02
CA GLU A 151 -20.28 -1.83 -14.69
C GLU A 151 -18.96 -1.52 -13.97
N TYR A 152 -17.91 -2.31 -14.22
CA TYR A 152 -16.59 -2.18 -13.61
C TYR A 152 -15.53 -2.25 -14.69
N ILE A 153 -14.64 -1.26 -14.72
CA ILE A 153 -13.57 -1.19 -15.72
C ILE A 153 -12.54 -2.30 -15.43
N ILE A 154 -12.53 -3.35 -16.23
CA ILE A 154 -11.61 -4.50 -16.08
C ILE A 154 -10.73 -4.57 -17.33
N ASN A 155 -9.57 -3.91 -17.30
CA ASN A 155 -8.66 -3.80 -18.45
C ASN A 155 -7.20 -4.07 -18.06
N GLU A 156 -6.41 -4.58 -19.02
CA GLU A 156 -4.94 -4.63 -18.92
C GLU A 156 -4.35 -3.28 -19.31
N PHE A 157 -4.24 -2.36 -18.35
CA PHE A 157 -3.73 -1.02 -18.60
C PHE A 157 -2.21 -1.02 -18.86
N GLY A 158 -1.77 -0.51 -20.02
CA GLY A 158 -0.34 -0.39 -20.37
C GLY A 158 0.35 -1.71 -20.77
N GLY A 159 -0.29 -2.85 -20.51
CA GLY A 159 0.17 -4.20 -20.84
C GLY A 159 0.58 -5.02 -19.61
N PHE A 160 0.87 -6.30 -19.83
CA PHE A 160 1.14 -7.30 -18.78
C PHE A 160 2.08 -6.83 -17.65
N TRP A 161 3.13 -6.09 -17.98
CA TRP A 161 4.11 -5.67 -17.00
C TRP A 161 3.63 -4.50 -16.13
N ASP A 162 2.77 -3.63 -16.63
CA ASP A 162 2.28 -2.44 -15.91
C ASP A 162 1.18 -2.80 -14.89
N SER A 163 0.30 -3.76 -15.22
CA SER A 163 -0.71 -4.31 -14.29
C SER A 163 -0.22 -5.53 -13.51
N LEU A 164 1.07 -5.87 -13.59
CA LEU A 164 1.62 -7.05 -12.93
C LEU A 164 1.39 -6.98 -11.41
N GLY A 165 0.56 -7.89 -10.90
CA GLY A 165 0.16 -7.94 -9.50
C GLY A 165 -1.35 -7.98 -9.34
N GLU A 166 -2.12 -7.35 -10.22
CA GLU A 166 -3.60 -7.19 -10.15
C GLU A 166 -4.41 -8.50 -10.30
N TRP A 167 -3.78 -9.66 -10.05
CA TRP A 167 -4.20 -11.03 -10.36
C TRP A 167 -5.47 -11.53 -9.65
N GLU A 168 -6.15 -10.69 -8.86
CA GLU A 168 -7.32 -11.08 -8.07
C GLU A 168 -8.47 -10.07 -8.26
N ALA A 169 -8.72 -9.64 -9.50
CA ALA A 169 -10.06 -9.15 -9.82
C ALA A 169 -11.02 -10.35 -9.68
N PRO A 170 -12.07 -10.28 -8.83
CA PRO A 170 -12.99 -11.40 -8.67
C PRO A 170 -13.63 -11.71 -10.03
N VAL A 171 -13.44 -12.95 -10.48
CA VAL A 171 -14.10 -13.52 -11.67
C VAL A 171 -15.53 -13.93 -11.34
#